data_AF-A0A3D2SU85-F1
#
_entry.id   AF-A0A3D2SU85-F1
#
_cell.length_a   1.000
_cell.length_b   1.000
_cell.length_c   1.000
_cell.angle_alpha   90.00
_cell.angle_beta   90.00
_cell.angle_gamma   90.00
#
_symmetry.space_group_name_H-M   'P 1'
#
loop_
_entity.id
_entity.type
_entity.pdbx_description
1 polymer ?
#
loop_
_entity_poly.entity_id
_entity_poly.type
_entity_poly.pdbx_seq_one_letter_code
_entity_poly.pdbx_strand_id
1 'polypeptide(L)'
;PVGFMRGRTLNNAFVVIDEAQNCTYQQIKMLLSRLGWNSTMVVTGDPDQSDLLDGLSGLGDIFKKFESIEGIATIKLSQSDIVRHPLVAKILDVL
;
A
#
# COMPACT_ATOMS: atom_id res chain seq x y z
N PRO A 1 -9.92 7.09 -10.28
CA PRO A 1 -9.47 7.44 -8.92
C PRO A 1 -7.98 7.86 -8.80
N VAL A 2 -7.02 7.21 -9.47
CA VAL A 2 -5.61 7.67 -9.50
C VAL A 2 -5.41 8.96 -10.32
N GLY A 3 -6.18 9.12 -11.41
CA GLY A 3 -6.09 10.29 -12.30
C GLY A 3 -6.43 11.63 -11.65
N PHE A 4 -7.23 11.65 -10.57
CA PHE A 4 -7.57 12.87 -9.83
C PHE A 4 -6.39 13.45 -9.04
N MET A 5 -5.41 12.62 -8.69
CA MET A 5 -4.22 13.04 -7.95
C MET A 5 -3.14 13.62 -8.86
N ARG A 6 -3.29 13.47 -10.18
CA ARG A 6 -2.34 14.00 -11.16
C ARG A 6 -2.27 15.53 -11.05
N GLY A 7 -1.06 16.06 -10.94
CA GLY A 7 -0.82 17.51 -10.86
C GLY A 7 -1.17 18.17 -9.53
N ARG A 8 -1.53 17.40 -8.49
CA ARG A 8 -1.80 17.94 -7.14
C ARG A 8 -0.60 17.74 -6.22
N THR A 9 -0.54 18.55 -5.18
CA THR A 9 0.34 18.36 -4.02
C THR A 9 -0.53 18.34 -2.78
N LEU A 10 -0.36 17.32 -1.94
CA LEU A 10 -1.18 17.06 -0.75
C LEU A 10 -0.44 17.64 0.47
N ASN A 11 -0.67 18.91 0.77
CA ASN A 11 -0.14 19.59 1.96
C ASN A 11 -1.12 19.48 3.14
N ASN A 12 -0.61 19.48 4.38
CA ASN A 12 -1.39 19.42 5.62
C ASN A 12 -2.40 18.26 5.64
N ALA A 13 -2.00 17.08 5.16
CA ALA A 13 -2.90 15.95 4.96
C ALA A 13 -2.34 14.64 5.51
N PHE A 14 -3.24 13.78 5.99
CA PHE A 14 -2.93 12.38 6.25
C PHE A 14 -3.54 11.53 5.13
N VAL A 15 -2.68 10.86 4.36
CA VAL A 15 -3.07 10.14 3.15
C VAL A 15 -2.89 8.65 3.38
N VAL A 16 -3.96 7.87 3.15
CA VAL A 16 -3.89 6.41 3.15
C VAL A 16 -4.13 5.93 1.74
N ILE A 17 -3.17 5.17 1.21
CA ILE A 17 -3.27 4.47 -0.06
C ILE A 17 -3.47 3.01 0.28
N ASP A 18 -4.70 2.54 0.12
CA ASP A 18 -5.06 1.15 0.39
C ASP A 18 -5.07 0.30 -0.89
N GLU A 19 -4.92 -1.01 -0.71
CA GLU A 19 -4.85 -2.00 -1.79
C GLU A 19 -3.78 -1.66 -2.84
N ALA A 20 -2.61 -1.18 -2.39
CA ALA A 20 -1.54 -0.71 -3.28
C ALA A 20 -0.95 -1.82 -4.16
N GLN A 21 -1.20 -3.09 -3.86
CA GLN A 21 -0.84 -4.22 -4.74
C GLN A 21 -1.55 -4.12 -6.09
N ASN A 22 -2.70 -3.45 -6.16
CA ASN A 22 -3.44 -3.20 -7.39
C ASN A 22 -2.94 -1.99 -8.19
N CYS A 23 -1.80 -1.42 -7.80
CA CYS A 23 -1.14 -0.34 -8.51
C CYS A 23 0.15 -0.82 -9.18
N THR A 24 0.35 -0.41 -10.42
CA THR A 24 1.64 -0.56 -11.10
C THR A 24 2.71 0.34 -10.46
N TYR A 25 3.97 0.02 -10.70
CA TYR A 25 5.11 0.85 -10.25
C TYR A 25 4.95 2.34 -10.63
N GLN A 26 4.50 2.61 -11.85
CA GLN A 26 4.30 3.97 -12.33
C GLN A 26 3.18 4.70 -11.57
N GLN A 27 2.09 4.00 -11.23
CA GLN A 27 0.99 4.58 -10.45
C GLN A 27 1.42 4.87 -9.02
N ILE A 28 2.10 3.95 -8.35
CA ILE A 28 2.60 4.18 -6.99
C ILE A 28 3.59 5.34 -6.99
N LYS A 29 4.56 5.37 -7.93
CA LYS A 29 5.49 6.51 -8.08
C LYS A 29 4.76 7.84 -8.27
N MET A 30 3.71 7.84 -9.08
CA MET A 30 2.88 9.02 -9.29
C MET A 30 2.24 9.48 -7.97
N LEU A 31 1.66 8.57 -7.18
CA LEU A 31 1.04 8.86 -5.88
C LEU A 31 2.04 9.43 -4.87
N LEU A 32 3.19 8.77 -4.70
CA LEU A 32 4.23 9.19 -3.75
C LEU A 32 4.73 10.60 -4.04
N SER A 33 4.90 10.95 -5.31
CA SER A 33 5.33 12.29 -5.73
C SER A 33 4.32 13.40 -5.44
N ARG A 34 3.13 13.09 -4.90
CA ARG A 34 2.13 14.07 -4.49
C ARG A 34 2.25 14.45 -3.00
N LEU A 35 3.07 13.76 -2.21
CA LEU A 35 3.28 14.07 -0.80
C LEU A 35 3.82 15.50 -0.63
N GLY A 36 3.10 16.34 0.12
CA GLY A 36 3.46 17.73 0.39
C GLY A 36 3.96 17.97 1.81
N TRP A 37 4.10 19.23 2.18
CA TRP A 37 4.54 19.67 3.51
C TRP A 37 3.50 19.36 4.57
N ASN A 38 3.97 19.08 5.80
CA ASN A 38 3.15 18.77 6.98
C ASN A 38 2.14 17.64 6.71
N SER A 39 2.54 16.67 5.91
CA SER A 39 1.71 15.54 5.52
C SER A 39 2.38 14.23 5.87
N THR A 40 1.54 13.21 6.04
CA THR A 40 1.97 11.82 6.22
C THR A 40 1.24 10.95 5.21
N MET A 41 1.96 10.00 4.62
CA MET A 41 1.39 9.04 3.68
C MET A 41 1.66 7.63 4.18
N VAL A 42 0.61 6.83 4.29
CA VAL A 42 0.66 5.42 4.61
C VAL A 42 0.22 4.64 3.37
N VAL A 43 1.04 3.69 2.95
CA VAL A 43 0.75 2.80 1.83
C VAL A 43 0.56 1.40 2.37
N THR A 44 -0.60 0.80 2.14
CA THR A 44 -0.97 -0.55 2.58
C THR A 44 -1.26 -1.43 1.39
N GLY A 45 -1.05 -2.74 1.56
CA GLY A 45 -1.38 -3.74 0.55
C GLY A 45 -0.71 -5.08 0.84
N ASP A 46 -1.23 -6.13 0.21
CA ASP A 46 -0.67 -7.48 0.26
C ASP A 46 -0.10 -7.84 -1.12
N PRO A 47 1.24 -7.94 -1.29
CA PRO A 47 1.84 -8.23 -2.58
C PRO A 47 1.42 -9.58 -3.19
N ASP A 48 0.93 -10.52 -2.36
CA ASP A 48 0.52 -11.85 -2.80
C ASP A 48 -0.96 -11.87 -3.26
N GLN A 49 -1.71 -10.78 -3.10
CA GLN A 49 -3.15 -10.67 -3.44
C GLN A 49 -3.43 -9.60 -4.51
N SER A 50 -2.54 -9.49 -5.49
CA SER A 50 -2.71 -8.57 -6.62
C SER A 50 -3.80 -9.07 -7.57
N ASP A 51 -4.73 -8.18 -7.95
CA ASP A 51 -5.72 -8.39 -9.01
C ASP A 51 -5.13 -8.14 -10.43
N LEU A 52 -3.92 -7.60 -10.51
CA LEU A 52 -3.21 -7.38 -11.77
C LEU A 52 -2.58 -8.68 -12.29
N LEU A 53 -2.27 -8.71 -13.59
CA LEU A 53 -1.46 -9.78 -14.17
C LEU A 53 -0.10 -9.91 -13.46
N ASP A 54 0.42 -11.14 -13.41
CA ASP A 54 1.68 -11.46 -12.75
C ASP A 54 2.82 -10.50 -13.15
N GLY A 55 3.51 -9.98 -12.13
CA GLY A 55 4.63 -9.06 -12.30
C GLY A 55 4.25 -7.62 -12.64
N LEU A 56 2.96 -7.27 -12.75
CA LEU A 56 2.55 -5.87 -12.98
C LEU A 56 2.44 -5.03 -11.71
N SER A 57 2.17 -5.67 -10.56
CA SER A 57 2.11 -4.98 -9.28
C SER A 57 3.45 -4.31 -8.96
N GLY A 58 3.40 -3.03 -8.63
CA GLY A 58 4.59 -2.28 -8.24
C GLY A 58 4.92 -2.37 -6.75
N LEU A 59 4.04 -2.97 -5.94
CA LEU A 59 4.12 -2.89 -4.48
C LEU A 59 5.38 -3.58 -3.95
N GLY A 60 5.64 -4.82 -4.35
CA GLY A 60 6.79 -5.59 -3.86
C GLY A 60 8.13 -4.93 -4.20
N ASP A 61 8.26 -4.37 -5.41
CA ASP A 61 9.48 -3.69 -5.85
C ASP A 61 9.73 -2.39 -5.10
N ILE A 62 8.67 -1.61 -4.83
CA ILE A 62 8.76 -0.35 -4.09
C ILE A 62 9.04 -0.61 -2.62
N PHE A 63 8.40 -1.62 -2.02
CA PHE A 63 8.64 -1.99 -0.63
C PHE A 63 10.12 -2.26 -0.36
N LYS A 64 10.77 -3.08 -1.19
CA LYS A 64 12.22 -3.36 -1.08
C LYS A 64 13.08 -2.10 -1.20
N LYS A 65 12.69 -1.15 -2.06
CA LYS A 65 13.40 0.14 -2.20
C LYS A 65 13.24 0.98 -0.94
N PHE A 66 12.05 1.01 -0.34
CA PHE A 66 11.75 1.78 0.87
C PHE A 66 12.53 1.34 2.09
N GLU A 67 12.83 0.04 2.23
CA GLU A 67 13.66 -0.47 3.33
C GLU A 67 15.05 0.19 3.39
N SER A 68 15.54 0.74 2.27
CA SER A 68 16.84 1.41 2.19
C SER A 68 16.80 2.94 2.36
N ILE A 69 15.61 3.54 2.52
CA ILE A 69 15.43 4.99 2.55
C ILE A 69 15.22 5.45 3.99
N GLU A 70 16.14 6.29 4.48
CA GLU A 70 15.98 6.93 5.78
C GLU A 70 14.73 7.83 5.81
N GLY A 71 13.97 7.75 6.91
CA GLY A 71 12.73 8.52 7.09
C GLY A 71 11.46 7.84 6.55
N ILE A 72 11.56 6.65 5.95
CA ILE A 72 10.40 5.82 5.60
C ILE A 72 10.36 4.62 6.53
N ALA A 73 9.25 4.47 7.26
CA ALA A 73 9.01 3.26 8.06
C ALA A 73 8.40 2.16 7.17
N THR A 74 9.03 0.99 7.15
CA THR A 74 8.50 -0.22 6.50
C THR A 74 8.05 -1.21 7.55
N ILE A 75 6.76 -1.59 7.53
CA ILE A 75 6.17 -2.51 8.49
C ILE A 75 5.66 -3.72 7.73
N LYS A 76 6.23 -4.90 8.01
CA LYS A 76 5.76 -6.17 7.48
C LYS A 76 4.93 -6.87 8.54
N LEU A 77 3.62 -6.93 8.33
CA LEU A 77 2.72 -7.71 9.16
C LEU A 77 2.81 -9.18 8.77
N SER A 78 2.59 -10.04 9.76
CA SER A 78 2.64 -11.48 9.65
C SER A 78 1.26 -12.08 9.94
N GLN A 79 1.11 -13.40 9.74
CA GLN A 79 -0.14 -14.07 10.08
C GLN A 79 -0.51 -13.95 11.57
N SER A 80 0.48 -13.83 12.47
CA SER A 80 0.22 -13.64 13.91
C SER A 80 -0.36 -12.25 14.24
N ASP A 81 -0.24 -11.28 13.34
CA ASP A 81 -0.82 -9.94 13.52
C ASP A 81 -2.30 -9.89 13.09
N ILE A 82 -2.81 -10.97 12.49
CA ILE A 82 -4.17 -11.00 11.98
C ILE A 82 -5.15 -11.37 13.09
N VAL A 83 -5.87 -10.35 13.58
CA VAL A 83 -6.96 -10.53 14.54
C VAL A 83 -8.28 -10.60 13.80
N ARG A 84 -8.88 -11.79 13.72
CA ARG A 84 -10.21 -12.01 13.12
C ARG A 84 -11.25 -12.25 14.20
N HIS A 85 -12.48 -11.81 13.92
CA HIS A 85 -13.61 -12.20 14.74
C HIS A 85 -13.75 -13.74 14.75
N PRO A 86 -14.03 -14.39 15.90
CA PRO A 86 -14.07 -15.86 15.99
C PRO A 86 -14.99 -16.54 14.97
N LEU A 87 -16.10 -15.89 14.61
CA LEU A 87 -17.00 -16.37 13.56
C LEU A 87 -16.34 -16.42 12.18
N VAL A 88 -15.55 -15.40 11.81
CA VAL A 88 -14.87 -15.33 10.51
C VAL A 88 -13.81 -16.43 10.40
N ALA A 89 -13.06 -16.68 11.47
CA ALA A 89 -12.11 -17.78 11.52
C ALA A 89 -12.79 -19.13 11.25
N LYS A 90 -13.93 -19.40 11.92
CA LYS A 90 -14.72 -20.62 11.69
C LYS A 90 -15.24 -20.76 10.26
N ILE A 91 -15.57 -19.65 9.60
CA ILE A 91 -16.02 -19.67 8.20
C ILE A 91 -14.86 -20.03 7.27
N LEU A 92 -13.69 -19.42 7.48
CA LEU A 92 -12.49 -19.67 6.67
C LEU A 92 -11.95 -21.10 6.83
N ASP A 93 -12.10 -21.72 8.00
CA ASP A 93 -11.68 -23.13 8.21
C ASP A 93 -12.50 -24.14 7.38
N VAL A 94 -13.67 -23.74 6.88
CA VAL A 94 -14.60 -24.60 6.12
C VAL A 94 -14.57 -24.30 4.62
N LEU A 95 -14.01 -23.15 4.21
CA LEU A 95 -13.82 -22.75 2.81
C LEU A 95 -12.50 -23.30 2.27
#